data_AF-A0A5C9ADQ8-F1
#
_entry.id   AF-A0A5C9ADQ8-F1
#
_cell.length_a   1.000
_cell.length_b   1.000
_cell.length_c   1.000
_cell.angle_alpha   90.00
_cell.angle_beta   90.00
_cell.angle_gamma   90.00
#
_symmetry.space_group_name_H-M   'P 1'
#
loop_
_entity.id
_entity.type
_entity.pdbx_description
1 polymer ?
#
loop_
_entity_poly.entity_id
_entity_poly.type
_entity_poly.pdbx_seq_one_letter_code
_entity_poly.pdbx_strand_id
1 'polypeptide(L)'
;PLWKSILSNKGLMPLLWRFFPGHPNLLASWFEGEKSQIAAGESYVRKPLYSREGGNVTIFDGQNNVVDHADGDYADEPMIYQAFQPLPRFGDSYTLIGSWIVDDEACGMGIREDNTLITKDTSRFVPHYIAG
;
A
#
# COMPACT_ATOMS: atom_id res chain seq x y z
N PRO A 1 -4.66 -21.99 -1.91
CA PRO A 1 -4.21 -22.80 -0.75
C PRO A 1 -4.04 -21.93 0.50
N LEU A 2 -4.14 -22.51 1.71
CA LEU A 2 -4.11 -21.75 2.97
C LEU A 2 -2.85 -20.93 3.16
N TRP A 3 -1.68 -21.44 2.76
CA TRP A 3 -0.41 -20.73 2.90
C TRP A 3 -0.38 -19.35 2.21
N LYS A 4 -1.25 -19.11 1.21
CA LYS A 4 -1.37 -17.80 0.56
C LYS A 4 -1.88 -16.70 1.51
N SER A 5 -2.52 -17.06 2.64
CA SER A 5 -2.92 -16.07 3.65
C SER A 5 -1.73 -15.34 4.26
N ILE A 6 -0.56 -15.98 4.32
CA ILE A 6 0.69 -15.36 4.78
C ILE A 6 1.16 -14.32 3.76
N LEU A 7 1.10 -14.66 2.46
CA LEU A 7 1.53 -13.74 1.39
C LEU A 7 0.62 -12.52 1.25
N SER A 8 -0.67 -12.67 1.50
CA SER A 8 -1.64 -11.58 1.42
C SER A 8 -1.71 -10.70 2.68
N ASN A 9 -0.93 -11.01 3.71
CA ASN A 9 -0.91 -10.28 4.97
C ASN A 9 0.14 -9.16 4.93
N LYS A 10 -0.23 -7.93 5.34
CA LYS A 10 0.70 -6.79 5.31
C LYS A 10 1.86 -6.92 6.32
N GLY A 11 1.78 -7.83 7.28
CA GLY A 11 2.88 -8.18 8.18
C GLY A 11 4.10 -8.74 7.45
N LEU A 12 3.92 -9.21 6.21
CA LEU A 12 5.03 -9.58 5.35
C LEU A 12 5.86 -8.36 4.92
N MET A 13 5.29 -7.15 4.85
CA MET A 13 6.00 -5.94 4.38
C MET A 13 7.16 -5.54 5.31
N PRO A 14 6.97 -5.37 6.64
CA PRO A 14 8.08 -5.11 7.55
C PRO A 14 9.14 -6.23 7.53
N LEU A 15 8.72 -7.49 7.39
CA LEU A 15 9.66 -8.61 7.31
C LEU A 15 10.51 -8.56 6.03
N LEU A 16 9.87 -8.35 4.87
CA LEU A 16 10.59 -8.18 3.59
C LEU A 16 11.59 -7.02 3.67
N TRP A 17 11.20 -5.90 4.27
CA TRP A 17 12.10 -4.77 4.44
C TRP A 17 13.32 -5.10 5.32
N ARG A 18 13.12 -5.82 6.44
CA ARG A 18 14.22 -6.25 7.32
C ARG A 18 15.18 -7.21 6.63
N PHE A 19 14.66 -8.14 5.81
CA PHE A 19 15.50 -9.13 5.13
C PHE A 19 16.18 -8.59 3.87
N PHE A 20 15.60 -7.59 3.23
CA PHE A 20 16.09 -7.01 1.97
C PHE A 20 16.15 -5.47 2.03
N PRO A 21 16.94 -4.90 2.96
CA PRO A 21 17.01 -3.45 3.14
C PRO A 21 17.57 -2.77 1.86
N GLY A 22 16.93 -1.69 1.43
CA GLY A 22 17.33 -0.94 0.23
C GLY A 22 16.95 -1.59 -1.10
N HIS A 23 16.15 -2.67 -1.11
CA HIS A 23 15.65 -3.24 -2.35
C HIS A 23 14.80 -2.21 -3.12
N PRO A 24 15.02 -2.01 -4.43
CA PRO A 24 14.44 -0.90 -5.19
C PRO A 24 12.90 -0.93 -5.28
N ASN A 25 12.29 -2.11 -5.13
CA ASN A 25 10.84 -2.29 -5.15
C ASN A 25 10.18 -2.36 -3.76
N LEU A 26 10.94 -2.14 -2.68
CA LEU A 26 10.40 -2.16 -1.31
C LEU A 26 10.39 -0.75 -0.71
N LEU A 27 9.34 -0.47 0.06
CA LEU A 27 9.27 0.70 0.92
C LEU A 27 9.59 0.30 2.35
N ALA A 28 10.26 1.20 3.08
CA ALA A 28 10.50 1.02 4.49
C ALA A 28 9.18 0.76 5.22
N SER A 29 9.15 -0.28 6.06
CA SER A 29 7.92 -0.75 6.72
C SER A 29 8.25 -1.27 8.11
N TRP A 30 7.33 -1.05 9.05
CA TRP A 30 7.52 -1.29 10.48
C TRP A 30 6.26 -1.87 11.10
N PHE A 31 6.40 -2.70 12.13
CA PHE A 31 5.26 -3.06 12.98
C PHE A 31 4.93 -1.92 13.96
N GLU A 32 3.77 -1.97 14.62
CA GLU A 32 3.33 -0.97 15.61
C GLU A 32 4.39 -0.66 16.67
N GLY A 33 5.03 -1.68 17.26
CA GLY A 33 6.08 -1.50 18.27
C GLY A 33 7.38 -0.87 17.74
N GLU A 34 7.48 -0.65 16.44
CA GLU A 34 8.67 -0.10 15.76
C GLU A 34 8.43 1.26 15.14
N LYS A 35 7.25 1.86 15.37
CA LYS A 35 6.88 3.17 14.85
C LYS A 35 7.91 4.26 15.17
N SER A 36 8.61 4.16 16.31
CA SER A 36 9.67 5.10 16.70
C SER A 36 10.88 5.12 15.76
N GLN A 37 11.00 4.16 14.84
CA GLN A 37 12.07 4.11 13.84
C GLN A 37 11.78 4.97 12.60
N ILE A 38 10.54 5.45 12.43
CA ILE A 38 10.19 6.38 11.34
C ILE A 38 10.92 7.69 11.60
N ALA A 39 11.65 8.19 10.60
CA ALA A 39 12.45 9.40 10.78
C ALA A 39 11.56 10.63 10.98
N ALA A 40 12.03 11.58 11.79
CA ALA A 40 11.34 12.85 11.95
C ALA A 40 11.24 13.58 10.60
N GLY A 41 10.04 14.04 10.23
CA GLY A 41 9.78 14.65 8.93
C GLY A 41 9.42 13.66 7.82
N GLU A 42 9.45 12.36 8.06
CA GLU A 42 9.07 11.35 7.08
C GLU A 42 7.55 11.10 7.10
N SER A 43 6.91 11.23 5.94
CA SER A 43 5.51 10.87 5.75
C SER A 43 5.34 9.35 5.74
N TYR A 44 4.26 8.85 6.31
CA TYR A 44 4.02 7.41 6.42
C TYR A 44 2.53 7.06 6.31
N VAL A 45 2.26 5.78 6.09
CA VAL A 45 0.90 5.23 6.00
C VAL A 45 0.72 4.17 7.07
N ARG A 46 -0.35 4.30 7.85
CA ARG A 46 -0.82 3.26 8.77
C ARG A 46 -1.84 2.37 8.05
N LYS A 47 -1.65 1.06 8.11
CA LYS A 47 -2.50 0.07 7.43
C LYS A 47 -2.79 -1.10 8.37
N PRO A 48 -4.05 -1.56 8.51
CA PRO A 48 -4.33 -2.78 9.24
C PRO A 48 -3.78 -4.01 8.53
N LEU A 49 -3.29 -5.00 9.28
CA LEU A 49 -2.62 -6.20 8.77
C LEU A 49 -3.49 -6.95 7.74
N TYR A 50 -4.75 -7.16 8.09
CA TYR A 50 -5.69 -7.98 7.32
C TYR A 50 -6.64 -7.17 6.44
N SER A 51 -6.55 -5.83 6.46
CA SER A 51 -7.47 -5.01 5.67
C SER A 51 -7.32 -5.21 4.18
N ARG A 52 -8.39 -4.92 3.44
CA ARG A 52 -8.39 -4.92 1.97
C ARG A 52 -8.97 -3.61 1.46
N GLU A 53 -8.79 -3.37 0.16
CA GLU A 53 -9.55 -2.34 -0.57
C GLU A 53 -9.43 -0.92 0.02
N GLY A 54 -8.28 -0.61 0.63
CA GLY A 54 -8.05 0.70 1.27
C GLY A 54 -8.68 0.87 2.65
N GLY A 55 -9.36 -0.14 3.18
CA GLY A 55 -10.06 -0.07 4.47
C GLY A 55 -9.15 0.31 5.64
N ASN A 56 -9.58 1.35 6.37
CA ASN A 56 -8.90 1.93 7.54
C ASN A 56 -7.45 2.36 7.30
N VAL A 57 -7.08 2.64 6.04
CA VAL A 57 -5.79 3.23 5.71
C VAL A 57 -5.80 4.70 6.15
N THR A 58 -4.72 5.14 6.78
CA THR A 58 -4.52 6.54 7.16
C THR A 58 -3.15 7.00 6.71
N ILE A 59 -3.08 8.12 5.99
CA ILE A 59 -1.84 8.73 5.53
C ILE A 59 -1.49 9.88 6.46
N PHE A 60 -0.24 9.93 6.90
CA PHE A 60 0.31 10.97 7.77
C PHE A 60 1.43 11.72 7.04
N ASP A 61 1.49 13.04 7.25
CA ASP A 61 2.64 13.84 6.82
C ASP A 61 3.81 13.71 7.80
N GLY A 62 4.95 14.32 7.46
CA GLY A 62 6.15 14.36 8.30
C GLY A 62 5.99 15.11 9.63
N GLN A 63 4.83 15.75 9.87
CA GLN A 63 4.48 16.43 11.12
C GLN A 63 3.45 15.62 11.93
N ASN A 64 3.13 14.40 11.51
CA ASN A 64 2.11 13.51 12.09
C ASN A 64 0.66 14.00 11.93
N ASN A 65 0.37 14.93 11.02
CA ASN A 65 -1.01 15.29 10.69
C ASN A 65 -1.61 14.26 9.74
N VAL A 66 -2.91 14.00 9.87
CA VAL A 66 -3.63 13.15 8.91
C VAL A 66 -3.82 13.91 7.60
N VAL A 67 -3.30 13.35 6.51
CA VAL A 67 -3.43 13.89 5.15
C VAL A 67 -4.67 13.33 4.45
N ASP A 68 -4.91 12.03 4.60
CA ASP A 68 -6.07 11.33 4.04
C ASP A 68 -6.39 10.12 4.91
N HIS A 69 -7.66 9.71 4.94
CA HIS A 69 -8.09 8.49 5.61
C HIS A 69 -9.27 7.87 4.88
N ALA A 70 -9.35 6.55 4.97
CA ALA A 70 -10.50 5.80 4.50
C ALA A 70 -11.14 5.04 5.68
N ASP A 71 -12.47 5.02 5.70
CA ASP A 71 -13.24 4.22 6.66
C ASP A 71 -13.11 2.71 6.37
N GLY A 72 -13.67 1.89 7.26
CA GLY A 72 -13.75 0.45 7.09
C GLY A 72 -13.90 -0.30 8.41
N ASP A 73 -13.99 -1.62 8.32
CA ASP A 73 -14.30 -2.52 9.43
C ASP A 73 -13.06 -3.14 10.11
N TYR A 74 -11.87 -2.62 9.84
CA TYR A 74 -10.57 -3.14 10.31
C TYR A 74 -9.90 -2.24 11.37
N ALA A 75 -10.65 -1.34 12.00
CA ALA A 75 -10.09 -0.36 12.94
C ALA A 75 -9.41 -1.01 14.15
N ASP A 76 -9.90 -2.17 14.59
CA ASP A 76 -9.42 -2.90 15.77
C ASP A 76 -8.32 -3.92 15.44
N GLU A 77 -7.94 -4.06 14.17
CA GLU A 77 -6.90 -4.99 13.75
C GLU A 77 -5.50 -4.46 14.10
N PRO A 78 -4.50 -5.34 14.31
CA PRO A 78 -3.13 -4.86 14.47
C PRO A 78 -2.65 -4.16 13.20
N MET A 79 -1.79 -3.16 13.37
CA MET A 79 -1.39 -2.25 12.29
C MET A 79 0.08 -2.41 11.92
N ILE A 80 0.39 -2.03 10.68
CA ILE A 80 1.76 -1.77 10.21
C ILE A 80 1.85 -0.33 9.74
N TYR A 81 3.08 0.17 9.73
CA TYR A 81 3.46 1.46 9.20
C TYR A 81 4.36 1.24 7.99
N GLN A 82 4.22 2.09 6.98
CA GLN A 82 5.04 2.02 5.78
C GLN A 82 5.34 3.44 5.30
N ALA A 83 6.56 3.69 4.84
CA ALA A 83 6.95 4.96 4.24
C ALA A 83 5.95 5.34 3.15
N PHE A 84 5.51 6.59 3.15
CA PHE A 84 4.53 7.06 2.19
C PHE A 84 5.21 7.40 0.86
N GLN A 85 4.73 6.73 -0.19
CA GLN A 85 5.05 7.09 -1.57
C GLN A 85 3.74 7.43 -2.27
N PRO A 86 3.53 8.68 -2.72
CA PRO A 86 2.32 9.04 -3.44
C PRO A 86 2.29 8.33 -4.79
N LEU A 87 1.09 7.89 -5.19
CA LEU A 87 0.86 7.43 -6.56
C LEU A 87 1.09 8.60 -7.53
N PRO A 88 1.58 8.33 -8.75
CA PRO A 88 1.64 9.36 -9.78
C PRO A 88 0.23 9.89 -10.05
N ARG A 89 0.13 11.21 -10.20
CA ARG A 89 -1.13 11.89 -10.50
C ARG A 89 -1.16 12.30 -11.96
N PHE A 90 -2.16 11.81 -12.69
CA PHE A 90 -2.46 12.18 -14.06
C PHE A 90 -3.79 12.94 -14.09
N GLY A 91 -3.74 14.23 -14.41
CA GLY A 91 -4.90 15.12 -14.24
C GLY A 91 -5.37 15.13 -12.78
N ASP A 92 -6.60 14.68 -12.55
CA ASP A 92 -7.20 14.60 -11.21
C ASP A 92 -7.22 13.18 -10.62
N SER A 93 -6.50 12.24 -11.24
CA SER A 93 -6.50 10.83 -10.82
C SER A 93 -5.13 10.38 -10.35
N TYR A 94 -5.11 9.69 -9.21
CA TYR A 94 -3.97 8.95 -8.69
C TYR A 94 -4.00 7.54 -9.28
N THR A 95 -2.91 7.14 -9.93
CA THR A 95 -2.88 5.98 -10.81
C THR A 95 -2.02 4.86 -10.23
N LEU A 96 -2.62 3.69 -10.06
CA LEU A 96 -2.00 2.46 -9.55
C LEU A 96 -1.86 1.44 -10.67
N ILE A 97 -0.70 0.79 -10.74
CA ILE A 97 -0.49 -0.41 -11.58
C ILE A 97 -0.66 -1.66 -10.72
N GLY A 98 -1.49 -2.59 -11.18
CA GLY A 98 -1.54 -3.96 -10.66
C GLY A 98 -0.88 -4.93 -11.64
N SER A 99 -0.01 -5.81 -11.15
CA SER A 99 0.56 -6.92 -11.93
C SER A 99 -0.08 -8.23 -11.51
N TRP A 100 -0.51 -9.02 -12.48
CA TRP A 100 -1.10 -10.35 -12.28
C TRP A 100 -0.05 -11.42 -12.45
N ILE A 101 0.09 -12.27 -11.43
CA ILE A 101 1.00 -13.41 -11.44
C ILE A 101 0.17 -14.70 -11.53
N VAL A 102 0.48 -15.56 -12.49
CA VAL A 102 -0.07 -16.92 -12.59
C VAL A 102 1.07 -17.89 -12.32
N ASP A 103 0.89 -18.67 -11.26
CA ASP A 103 1.97 -19.46 -10.63
C ASP A 103 3.15 -18.58 -10.21
N ASP A 104 4.27 -18.60 -10.93
CA ASP A 104 5.47 -17.81 -10.71
C ASP A 104 5.76 -16.78 -11.82
N GLU A 105 4.90 -16.69 -12.84
CA GLU A 105 5.09 -15.79 -13.99
C GLU A 105 4.13 -14.61 -14.00
N ALA A 106 4.63 -13.43 -14.38
CA ALA A 106 3.79 -12.27 -14.63
C ALA A 106 3.06 -12.42 -15.97
N CYS A 107 1.72 -12.39 -15.95
CA CYS A 107 0.90 -12.70 -17.12
C CYS A 107 -0.06 -11.58 -17.54
N GLY A 108 -0.10 -10.49 -16.79
CA GLY A 108 -0.97 -9.36 -17.13
C GLY A 108 -0.79 -8.17 -16.22
N MET A 109 -1.34 -7.04 -16.64
CA MET A 109 -1.38 -5.84 -15.82
C MET A 109 -2.76 -5.18 -15.90
N GLY A 110 -3.05 -4.35 -14.92
CA GLY A 110 -4.22 -3.48 -14.90
C GLY A 110 -3.85 -2.11 -14.36
N ILE A 111 -4.65 -1.11 -14.71
CA ILE A 111 -4.51 0.25 -14.20
C ILE A 111 -5.77 0.60 -13.43
N ARG A 112 -5.59 1.09 -12.20
CA ARG A 112 -6.68 1.61 -11.36
C ARG A 112 -6.46 3.08 -11.08
N GLU A 113 -7.55 3.83 -11.07
CA GLU A 113 -7.52 5.26 -10.80
C GLU A 113 -8.57 5.68 -9.78
N ASP A 114 -8.13 6.51 -8.84
CA ASP A 114 -8.97 7.14 -7.82
C ASP A 114 -8.70 8.65 -7.80
N ASN A 115 -9.69 9.45 -7.39
CA ASN A 115 -9.50 10.90 -7.20
C ASN A 115 -8.98 11.25 -5.80
N THR A 116 -8.78 10.25 -4.94
CA THR A 116 -8.16 10.34 -3.61
C THR A 116 -6.83 9.58 -3.56
N LEU A 117 -6.02 9.81 -2.53
CA LEU A 117 -4.69 9.19 -2.40
C LEU A 117 -4.78 7.68 -2.10
N ILE A 118 -5.92 7.23 -1.58
CA ILE A 118 -6.17 5.85 -1.19
C ILE A 118 -7.05 5.18 -2.25
N THR A 119 -6.47 4.23 -3.00
CA THR A 119 -7.24 3.36 -3.90
C THR A 119 -8.20 2.48 -3.09
N LYS A 120 -9.47 2.47 -3.49
CA LYS A 120 -10.60 1.79 -2.84
C LYS A 120 -11.15 0.67 -3.72
N ASP A 121 -12.10 -0.11 -3.22
CA ASP A 121 -12.82 -1.07 -4.06
C ASP A 121 -13.56 -0.39 -5.23
N THR A 122 -14.10 0.81 -4.98
CA THR A 122 -14.83 1.62 -5.96
C THR A 122 -13.94 2.34 -6.98
N SER A 123 -12.61 2.27 -6.85
CA SER A 123 -11.70 2.89 -7.81
C SER A 123 -11.85 2.27 -9.20
N ARG A 124 -11.82 3.13 -10.21
CA ARG A 124 -12.13 2.77 -11.60
C ARG A 124 -11.01 1.91 -12.19
N PHE A 125 -11.39 0.92 -12.99
CA PHE A 125 -10.45 0.22 -13.86
C PHE A 125 -10.30 1.01 -15.17
N VAL A 126 -9.07 1.30 -15.57
CA VAL A 126 -8.77 2.11 -16.75
C VAL A 126 -8.34 1.19 -17.90
N PRO A 127 -9.01 1.26 -19.06
CA PRO A 127 -8.54 0.57 -20.26
C PRO A 127 -7.12 1.02 -20.62
N HIS A 128 -6.27 0.06 -20.94
CA HIS A 128 -4.90 0.34 -21.35
C HIS A 128 -4.54 -0.53 -22.55
N TYR A 129 -3.52 -0.10 -23.28
CA TYR A 129 -2.88 -0.87 -24.33
C TYR A 129 -1.38 -0.59 -24.27
N ILE A 130 -0.58 -1.54 -24.75
CA ILE A 130 0.87 -1.37 -24.87
C ILE A 130 1.16 -1.02 -26.33
N ALA A 131 1.70 0.18 -26.56
CA ALA A 131 2.21 0.56 -27.87
C ALA A 131 3.61 -0.04 -28.04
N GLY A 132 3.87 -0.68 -29.17
CA GLY A 132 5.18 -1.22 -29.55
C GLY A 132 6.13 -0.15 -30.06
#